data_AF-A0A2S8EZ14-F1
#
_entry.id   AF-A0A2S8EZ14-F1
#
_cell.length_a   1.000
_cell.length_b   1.000
_cell.length_c   1.000
_cell.angle_alpha   90.00
_cell.angle_beta   90.00
_cell.angle_gamma   90.00
#
_symmetry.space_group_name_H-M   'P 1'
#
loop_
_entity.id
_entity.type
_entity.pdbx_description
1 polymer ?
#
loop_
_entity_poly.entity_id
_entity_poly.type
_entity_poly.pdbx_seq_one_letter_code
_entity_poly.pdbx_strand_id
1 'polypeptide(L)'
;TPTSAIMGAGLGSDVALLTDGRFSGGSHGFIVGHITPEAQEGGPVGLVQNGDIVTIDADSNSIDVDVSAEEMAKRKAAWTAPAYKATRGTLYKYIKNVKSASEGCVTDE
;
A
#
# COMPACT_ATOMS: atom_id res chain seq x y z
N THR A 1 10.00 11.04 -9.95
CA THR A 1 9.46 10.17 -8.86
C THR A 1 7.95 10.37 -8.81
N PRO A 2 7.14 9.44 -8.25
CA PRO A 2 5.69 9.45 -8.46
C PRO A 2 5.02 10.78 -8.11
N THR A 3 5.35 11.35 -6.94
CA THR A 3 4.83 12.66 -6.49
C THR A 3 5.22 13.81 -7.44
N SER A 4 6.49 13.90 -7.84
CA SER A 4 6.94 14.94 -8.79
C SER A 4 6.36 14.78 -10.19
N ALA A 5 6.07 13.55 -10.64
CA ALA A 5 5.45 13.31 -11.93
C ALA A 5 3.99 13.79 -11.98
N ILE A 6 3.20 13.48 -10.94
CA ILE A 6 1.81 13.95 -10.82
C ILE A 6 1.75 15.48 -10.74
N MET A 7 2.61 16.09 -9.92
CA MET A 7 2.69 17.55 -9.81
C MET A 7 3.13 18.22 -11.11
N GLY A 8 4.14 17.67 -11.79
CA GLY A 8 4.61 18.18 -13.08
C GLY A 8 3.57 18.04 -14.20
N ALA A 9 2.66 17.07 -14.08
CA ALA A 9 1.51 16.91 -14.98
C ALA A 9 0.31 17.80 -14.60
N GLY A 10 0.38 18.53 -13.48
CA GLY A 10 -0.70 19.41 -13.01
C GLY A 10 -1.87 18.70 -12.35
N LEU A 11 -1.72 17.42 -11.96
CA LEU A 11 -2.81 16.56 -11.45
C LEU A 11 -2.85 16.46 -9.92
N GLY A 12 -2.12 17.33 -9.21
CA GLY A 12 -1.94 17.24 -7.75
C GLY A 12 -3.23 17.36 -6.94
N SER A 13 -4.25 18.02 -7.47
CA SER A 13 -5.58 18.14 -6.85
C SER A 13 -6.57 17.07 -7.30
N ASP A 14 -6.24 16.32 -8.35
CA ASP A 14 -7.22 15.51 -9.08
C ASP A 14 -7.03 14.01 -8.83
N VAL A 15 -5.88 13.62 -8.29
CA VAL A 15 -5.48 12.22 -8.09
C VAL A 15 -4.93 12.02 -6.69
N ALA A 16 -5.37 10.94 -6.04
CA ALA A 16 -4.78 10.45 -4.79
C ALA A 16 -3.69 9.40 -5.06
N LEU A 17 -2.67 9.33 -4.20
CA LEU A 17 -1.61 8.33 -4.25
C LEU A 17 -1.62 7.49 -2.96
N LEU A 18 -1.69 6.18 -3.12
CA LEU A 18 -1.72 5.21 -2.02
C LEU A 18 -0.61 4.17 -2.21
N THR A 19 0.09 3.80 -1.14
CA THR A 19 1.13 2.76 -1.18
C THR A 19 1.34 2.09 0.18
N ASP A 20 1.71 0.82 0.17
CA ASP A 20 2.29 0.11 1.33
C ASP A 20 3.75 0.50 1.59
N GLY A 21 4.41 1.14 0.62
CA GLY A 21 5.71 1.78 0.76
C GLY A 21 5.66 3.18 1.37
N ARG A 22 6.54 4.06 0.88
CA ARG A 22 6.69 5.44 1.38
C ARG A 22 6.82 6.43 0.23
N PHE A 23 6.32 7.64 0.41
CA PHE A 23 6.55 8.75 -0.52
C PHE A 23 7.58 9.75 0.04
N SER A 24 8.24 10.48 -0.87
CA SER A 24 9.07 11.65 -0.54
C SER A 24 8.52 12.89 -1.25
N GLY A 25 8.49 14.03 -0.55
CA GLY A 25 8.03 15.32 -1.08
C GLY A 25 6.83 15.91 -0.32
N GLY A 26 6.70 17.23 -0.36
CA GLY A 26 5.62 17.98 0.27
C GLY A 26 4.26 17.72 -0.39
N SER A 27 3.25 17.52 0.45
CA SER A 27 1.91 17.08 0.07
C SER A 27 1.10 18.20 -0.57
N HIS A 28 0.73 18.03 -1.84
CA HIS A 28 -0.45 18.68 -2.41
C HIS A 28 -1.39 17.53 -2.81
N GLY A 29 -2.57 17.47 -2.21
CA GLY A 29 -3.51 16.35 -2.36
C GLY A 29 -3.31 15.19 -1.37
N PHE A 30 -4.10 14.13 -1.55
CA PHE A 30 -4.06 12.93 -0.72
C PHE A 30 -2.91 12.01 -1.12
N ILE A 31 -1.88 11.95 -0.27
CA ILE A 31 -0.71 11.09 -0.45
C ILE A 31 -0.56 10.24 0.81
N VAL A 32 -0.92 8.96 0.72
CA VAL A 32 -0.93 8.03 1.84
C VAL A 32 0.13 6.95 1.62
N GLY A 33 1.01 6.78 2.61
CA GLY A 33 1.99 5.70 2.67
C GLY A 33 1.75 4.78 3.86
N HIS A 34 2.59 3.76 4.01
CA HIS A 34 2.56 2.81 5.12
C HIS A 34 1.20 2.11 5.29
N ILE A 35 0.52 1.80 4.19
CA ILE A 35 -0.71 1.00 4.25
C ILE A 35 -0.36 -0.42 4.71
N THR A 36 -1.03 -0.87 5.77
CA THR A 36 -0.79 -2.18 6.40
C THR A 36 -2.09 -2.97 6.59
N PRO A 37 -2.09 -4.31 6.46
CA PRO A 37 -0.97 -5.15 6.03
C PRO A 37 -0.53 -4.85 4.58
N GLU A 38 0.75 -5.01 4.28
CA GLU A 38 1.30 -4.73 2.95
C GLU A 38 0.81 -5.74 1.89
N ALA A 39 0.98 -5.42 0.61
CA ALA A 39 0.52 -6.30 -0.47
C ALA A 39 1.24 -7.66 -0.48
N GLN A 40 2.53 -7.71 -0.08
CA GLN A 40 3.31 -8.94 0.00
C GLN A 40 2.76 -9.94 1.03
N GLU A 41 2.07 -9.45 2.06
CA GLU A 41 1.43 -10.23 3.13
C GLU A 41 -0.07 -10.50 2.85
N GLY A 42 -0.57 -10.12 1.66
CA GLY A 42 -1.96 -10.34 1.27
C GLY A 42 -2.93 -9.40 1.97
N GLY A 43 -2.46 -8.22 2.37
CA GLY A 43 -3.32 -7.15 2.86
C GLY A 43 -4.27 -6.63 1.78
N PRO A 44 -5.35 -5.90 2.15
CA PRO A 44 -6.37 -5.43 1.21
C PRO A 44 -5.81 -4.66 0.01
N VAL A 45 -4.74 -3.88 0.20
CA VAL A 45 -4.07 -3.11 -0.88
C VAL A 45 -3.54 -4.00 -2.01
N GLY A 46 -3.18 -5.26 -1.72
CA GLY A 46 -2.77 -6.24 -2.72
C GLY A 46 -3.92 -6.93 -3.47
N LEU A 47 -5.17 -6.65 -3.08
CA LEU A 47 -6.38 -7.27 -3.65
C LEU A 47 -7.23 -6.28 -4.47
N VAL A 48 -6.89 -4.99 -4.43
CA VAL A 48 -7.53 -3.95 -5.23
C VAL A 48 -7.28 -4.21 -6.72
N GLN A 49 -8.31 -4.01 -7.53
CA GLN A 49 -8.28 -4.19 -8.98
C GLN A 49 -8.60 -2.87 -9.68
N ASN A 50 -8.15 -2.73 -10.92
CA ASN A 50 -8.45 -1.54 -11.73
C ASN A 50 -9.97 -1.36 -11.86
N GLY A 51 -10.44 -0.16 -11.54
CA GLY A 51 -11.85 0.19 -11.58
C GLY A 51 -12.59 0.08 -10.25
N ASP A 52 -11.98 -0.50 -9.21
CA ASP A 52 -12.54 -0.43 -7.86
C ASP A 52 -12.58 1.04 -7.39
N ILE A 53 -13.67 1.42 -6.73
CA ILE A 53 -13.82 2.76 -6.16
C ILE A 53 -13.17 2.78 -4.78
N VAL A 54 -12.26 3.73 -4.56
CA VAL A 54 -11.58 3.95 -3.29
C VAL A 54 -11.98 5.32 -2.75
N THR A 55 -12.44 5.35 -1.50
CA THR A 55 -12.81 6.57 -0.78
C THR A 55 -11.76 6.84 0.29
N ILE A 56 -11.25 8.06 0.34
CA ILE A 56 -10.36 8.55 1.41
C ILE A 56 -11.13 9.62 2.17
N ASP A 57 -11.30 9.40 3.47
CA ASP A 57 -11.99 10.34 4.35
C ASP A 57 -11.07 10.73 5.51
N ALA A 58 -10.62 11.99 5.49
CA ALA A 58 -9.74 12.53 6.52
C ALA A 58 -10.49 12.88 7.82
N ASP A 59 -11.81 13.09 7.76
CA ASP A 59 -12.61 13.41 8.95
C ASP A 59 -12.84 12.15 9.78
N SER A 60 -13.15 11.04 9.12
CA SER A 60 -13.29 9.72 9.79
C SER A 60 -11.98 8.94 9.91
N ASN A 61 -10.89 9.43 9.31
CA ASN A 61 -9.59 8.75 9.22
C ASN A 61 -9.69 7.35 8.60
N SER A 62 -10.47 7.21 7.53
CA SER A 62 -10.68 5.93 6.83
C SER A 62 -10.21 5.95 5.39
N ILE A 63 -9.88 4.75 4.91
CA ILE A 63 -9.65 4.46 3.50
C ILE A 63 -10.42 3.18 3.21
N ASP A 64 -11.45 3.30 2.38
CA ASP A 64 -12.38 2.22 2.09
C ASP A 64 -12.36 1.91 0.60
N VAL A 65 -12.55 0.63 0.26
CA VAL A 65 -12.73 0.17 -1.12
C VAL A 65 -14.15 -0.36 -1.27
N ASP A 66 -14.89 0.12 -2.27
CA ASP A 66 -16.28 -0.26 -2.54
C ASP A 66 -16.34 -1.64 -3.22
N VAL A 67 -15.92 -2.65 -2.47
CA VAL A 67 -15.95 -4.07 -2.85
C VAL A 67 -16.54 -4.82 -1.66
N SER A 68 -17.55 -5.64 -1.93
CA SER A 68 -18.22 -6.39 -0.87
C SER A 68 -17.26 -7.32 -0.12
N ALA A 69 -17.57 -7.60 1.14
CA ALA A 69 -16.75 -8.49 1.96
C ALA A 69 -16.59 -9.89 1.34
N GLU A 70 -17.63 -10.38 0.66
CA GLU A 70 -17.63 -11.68 -0.04
C GLU A 70 -16.66 -11.67 -1.22
N GLU A 71 -16.67 -10.62 -2.03
CA GLU A 71 -15.75 -10.50 -3.17
C GLU A 71 -14.30 -10.28 -2.68
N MET A 72 -14.08 -9.46 -1.65
CA MET A 72 -12.76 -9.33 -1.03
C MET A 72 -12.25 -10.67 -0.47
N ALA A 73 -13.11 -11.46 0.17
CA ALA A 73 -12.76 -12.79 0.67
C ALA A 73 -12.41 -13.74 -0.48
N LYS A 74 -13.15 -13.70 -1.59
CA LYS A 74 -12.87 -14.50 -2.79
C LYS A 74 -11.53 -14.11 -3.43
N ARG A 75 -11.26 -12.80 -3.58
CA ARG A 75 -9.97 -12.30 -4.09
C ARG A 75 -8.83 -12.73 -3.18
N LYS A 76 -9.01 -12.65 -1.86
CA LYS A 76 -8.03 -13.11 -0.88
C LYS A 76 -7.78 -14.63 -0.96
N ALA A 77 -8.82 -15.43 -1.15
CA ALA A 77 -8.69 -16.88 -1.31
C ALA A 77 -7.95 -17.28 -2.60
N ALA A 78 -8.06 -16.46 -3.66
CA ALA A 78 -7.33 -16.66 -4.90
C ALA A 78 -5.90 -16.06 -4.89
N TRP A 79 -5.58 -15.24 -3.88
CA TRP A 79 -4.30 -14.56 -3.79
C TRP A 79 -3.18 -15.55 -3.41
N THR A 80 -2.05 -15.42 -4.09
CA THR A 80 -0.82 -16.14 -3.77
C THR A 80 0.30 -15.11 -3.64
N ALA A 81 1.04 -15.16 -2.54
CA ALA A 81 2.16 -14.28 -2.30
C ALA A 81 3.15 -14.34 -3.48
N PRO A 82 3.53 -13.19 -4.07
CA PRO A 82 4.56 -13.18 -5.09
C PRO A 82 5.90 -13.61 -4.48
N ALA A 83 6.77 -14.21 -5.29
CA ALA A 83 8.09 -14.59 -4.85
C ALA A 83 8.91 -13.36 -4.40
N TYR A 84 9.67 -13.51 -3.31
CA TYR A 84 10.57 -12.44 -2.86
C TYR A 84 11.59 -12.08 -3.95
N LYS A 85 11.80 -10.78 -4.13
CA LYS A 85 12.75 -10.24 -5.10
C LYS A 85 14.22 -10.51 -4.71
N ALA A 86 14.48 -10.71 -3.42
CA ALA A 86 15.79 -11.09 -2.90
C ALA A 86 15.69 -12.44 -2.19
N THR A 87 16.57 -13.38 -2.55
CA THR A 87 16.63 -14.73 -1.96
C THR A 87 17.91 -14.99 -1.18
N ARG A 88 18.81 -13.99 -1.09
CA ARG A 88 20.06 -14.02 -0.32
C ARG A 88 20.52 -12.60 0.04
N GLY A 89 21.53 -12.50 0.91
CA GLY A 89 22.14 -11.24 1.31
C GLY A 89 21.30 -10.42 2.29
N THR A 90 21.70 -9.17 2.52
CA THR A 90 21.11 -8.30 3.55
C THR A 90 19.61 -8.06 3.36
N LEU A 91 19.14 -7.88 2.13
CA LEU A 91 17.71 -7.67 1.87
C LEU A 91 16.88 -8.92 2.20
N TYR A 92 17.39 -10.12 1.93
CA TYR A 92 16.70 -11.34 2.33
C TYR A 92 16.65 -11.48 3.86
N LYS A 93 17.75 -11.16 4.56
CA LYS A 93 17.73 -11.11 6.03
C LYS A 93 16.69 -10.12 6.57
N TYR A 94 16.57 -8.94 5.95
CA TYR A 94 15.57 -7.94 6.32
C TYR A 94 14.15 -8.46 6.09
N ILE A 95 13.83 -8.99 4.90
CA ILE A 95 12.52 -9.59 4.59
C ILE A 95 12.15 -10.67 5.62
N LYS A 96 13.13 -11.45 6.09
CA LYS A 96 12.88 -12.52 7.07
C LYS A 96 12.62 -12.05 8.49
N ASN A 97 12.94 -10.80 8.83
CA ASN A 97 12.96 -10.30 10.21
C ASN A 97 12.07 -9.08 10.45
N VAL A 98 11.77 -8.29 9.40
CA VAL A 98 11.08 -7.01 9.55
C VAL A 98 9.63 -7.19 10.01
N LYS A 99 9.19 -6.36 10.96
CA LYS A 99 7.79 -6.24 11.37
C LYS A 99 7.00 -5.28 10.46
N SER A 100 5.69 -5.24 10.64
CA SER A 100 4.81 -4.33 9.90
C SER A 100 5.24 -2.86 10.05
N ALA A 101 4.91 -2.02 9.08
CA ALA A 101 5.11 -0.57 9.20
C ALA A 101 4.32 0.03 10.38
N SER A 102 3.19 -0.58 10.75
CA SER A 102 2.41 -0.22 11.95
C SER A 102 3.17 -0.49 13.26
N GLU A 103 4.18 -1.34 13.21
CA GLU A 103 5.08 -1.69 14.33
C GLU A 103 6.46 -1.03 14.18
N GLY A 104 6.61 -0.10 13.23
CA GLY A 104 7.86 0.66 13.04
C GLY A 104 8.95 -0.06 12.26
N CYS A 105 8.65 -1.16 11.56
CA CYS A 105 9.62 -1.92 10.76
C CYS A 105 10.86 -2.41 11.55
N VAL A 106 10.69 -2.74 12.83
CA VAL A 106 11.76 -3.30 13.69
C VAL A 106 12.16 -4.71 13.23
N THR A 107 13.34 -5.20 13.62
CA THR A 107 13.93 -6.44 13.05
C THR A 107 14.47 -7.43 14.09
N ASP A 108 14.21 -7.19 15.36
CA ASP A 108 14.84 -7.87 16.51
C ASP A 108 13.85 -8.30 17.61
N GLU A 109 12.56 -8.40 17.27
CA GLU A 109 11.46 -8.85 18.16
C GLU A 109 10.89 -10.23 17.83
#